data_AF-A0A7S2BUH5-F1
#
_entry.id   AF-A0A7S2BUH5-F1
#
_cell.length_a   1.000
_cell.length_b   1.000
_cell.length_c   1.000
_cell.angle_alpha   90.00
_cell.angle_beta   90.00
_cell.angle_gamma   90.00
#
_symmetry.space_group_name_H-M   'P 1'
#
loop_
_entity.id
_entity.type
_entity.pdbx_description
1 polymer ?
#
loop_
_entity_poly.entity_id
_entity_poly.type
_entity_poly.pdbx_seq_one_letter_code
_entity_poly.pdbx_strand_id
1 'polypeptide(L)'
;TLKWLSWDDTAALARALYLPTVPVAFRGFCPASHDLEQLLVQLANAPSALTAPPDSERPEGFVVRRACSFHAVQQQQPQVRDGEKGRKQLSLNDHVLKYVREDHIQTKADWRRTWRK
;
A
#
# COMPACT_ATOMS: atom_id res chain seq x y z
N THR A 1 -4.18 -20.68 -4.42
CA THR A 1 -4.40 -19.22 -4.45
C THR A 1 -4.41 -18.71 -3.02
N LEU A 2 -3.63 -17.69 -2.69
CA LEU A 2 -3.63 -17.14 -1.33
C LEU A 2 -4.75 -16.10 -1.19
N LYS A 3 -5.52 -16.20 -0.10
CA LYS A 3 -6.56 -15.22 0.23
C LYS A 3 -5.95 -14.12 1.10
N TRP A 4 -6.03 -12.89 0.63
CA TRP A 4 -5.77 -11.70 1.43
C TRP A 4 -7.04 -11.35 2.19
N LEU A 5 -6.94 -11.28 3.51
CA LEU A 5 -8.05 -10.88 4.38
C LEU A 5 -8.51 -9.45 4.06
N SER A 6 -9.76 -9.11 4.41
CA SER A 6 -10.19 -7.72 4.38
C SER A 6 -9.34 -6.89 5.36
N TRP A 7 -9.31 -5.57 5.20
CA TRP A 7 -8.61 -4.72 6.16
C TRP A 7 -9.20 -4.86 7.57
N ASP A 8 -10.53 -5.00 7.68
CA ASP A 8 -11.21 -5.16 8.97
C ASP A 8 -10.83 -6.47 9.66
N ASP A 9 -10.82 -7.58 8.92
CA ASP A 9 -10.37 -8.87 9.45
C ASP A 9 -8.88 -8.84 9.82
N THR A 10 -8.06 -8.15 9.01
CA THR A 10 -6.62 -7.99 9.28
C THR A 10 -6.40 -7.21 10.58
N ALA A 11 -7.10 -6.08 10.76
CA ALA A 11 -7.02 -5.25 11.96
C ALA A 11 -7.58 -5.96 13.19
N ALA A 12 -8.69 -6.71 13.05
CA ALA A 12 -9.25 -7.51 14.11
C ALA A 12 -8.29 -8.62 14.58
N LEU A 13 -7.64 -9.31 13.64
CA LEU A 13 -6.62 -10.32 13.93
C LEU A 13 -5.38 -9.71 14.60
N ALA A 14 -4.87 -8.60 14.08
CA ALA A 14 -3.74 -7.89 14.66
C ALA A 14 -4.03 -7.48 16.11
N ARG A 15 -5.22 -6.93 16.37
CA ARG A 15 -5.69 -6.58 17.71
C ARG A 15 -5.76 -7.80 18.64
N ALA A 16 -6.32 -8.93 18.17
CA ALA A 16 -6.40 -10.16 18.95
C ALA A 16 -5.01 -10.73 19.31
N LEU A 17 -4.01 -10.45 18.49
CA LEU A 17 -2.61 -10.84 18.69
C LEU A 17 -1.76 -9.75 19.34
N TYR A 18 -2.35 -8.63 19.77
CA TYR A 18 -1.65 -7.47 20.34
C TYR A 18 -0.54 -6.89 19.43
N LEU A 19 -0.73 -7.00 18.11
CA LEU A 19 0.18 -6.44 17.11
C LEU A 19 -0.29 -5.04 16.68
N PRO A 20 0.63 -4.06 16.54
CA PRO A 20 0.29 -2.77 15.99
C PRO A 20 -0.04 -2.88 14.49
N THR A 21 -0.93 -2.01 14.02
CA THR A 21 -1.19 -1.83 12.59
C THR A 21 -0.69 -0.47 12.13
N VAL A 22 -0.43 -0.32 10.83
CA VAL A 22 -0.18 1.00 10.24
C VAL A 22 -1.42 1.90 10.39
N PRO A 23 -1.27 3.22 10.57
CA PRO A 23 -2.39 4.15 10.57
C PRO A 23 -3.12 4.15 9.23
N VAL A 24 -4.45 4.23 9.28
CA VAL A 24 -5.28 4.41 8.08
C VAL A 24 -5.38 5.90 7.79
N ALA A 25 -4.67 6.36 6.76
CA ALA A 25 -4.71 7.77 6.35
C ALA A 25 -6.04 8.16 5.69
N PHE A 26 -6.63 7.25 4.91
CA PHE A 26 -7.90 7.44 4.24
C PHE A 26 -8.60 6.10 4.01
N ARG A 27 -9.94 6.11 4.10
CA ARG A 27 -10.79 4.98 3.70
C ARG A 27 -12.01 5.51 2.98
N GLY A 28 -12.15 5.16 1.71
CA GLY A 28 -13.24 5.62 0.87
C GLY A 28 -13.14 5.06 -0.54
N PHE A 29 -13.83 5.69 -1.46
CA PHE A 29 -13.85 5.33 -2.88
C PHE A 29 -13.29 6.48 -3.72
N CYS A 30 -12.31 6.16 -4.57
CA CYS A 30 -11.76 7.08 -5.57
C CYS A 30 -12.23 6.59 -6.95
N PRO A 31 -13.17 7.28 -7.61
CA PRO A 31 -13.75 6.83 -8.87
C PRO A 31 -12.74 6.89 -10.02
N ALA A 32 -11.85 7.90 -10.02
CA ALA A 32 -10.81 8.06 -11.01
C ALA A 32 -9.41 7.92 -10.40
N SER A 33 -8.44 7.53 -11.23
CA SER A 33 -7.03 7.49 -10.85
C SER A 33 -6.49 8.87 -10.47
N HIS A 34 -6.99 9.92 -11.11
CA HIS A 34 -6.59 11.30 -10.82
C HIS A 34 -6.97 11.73 -9.38
N ASP A 35 -8.16 11.36 -8.91
CA ASP A 35 -8.61 11.69 -7.55
C ASP A 35 -7.73 11.00 -6.51
N LEU A 36 -7.33 9.76 -6.78
CA LEU A 36 -6.42 9.01 -5.92
C LEU A 36 -5.03 9.66 -5.89
N GLU A 37 -4.50 10.07 -7.03
CA GLU A 37 -3.21 10.74 -7.13
C GLU A 37 -3.22 12.08 -6.37
N GLN A 38 -4.23 12.92 -6.57
CA GLN A 38 -4.38 14.18 -5.86
C GLN A 38 -4.45 13.96 -4.34
N LEU A 39 -5.23 12.98 -3.88
CA LEU A 39 -5.32 12.62 -2.47
C LEU A 39 -3.95 12.20 -1.91
N LEU A 40 -3.20 11.36 -2.62
CA LEU A 40 -1.88 10.91 -2.18
C LEU A 40 -0.88 12.06 -2.08
N VAL A 41 -0.89 12.98 -3.05
CA VAL A 41 -0.04 14.18 -3.03
C VAL A 41 -0.42 15.09 -1.86
N GLN A 42 -1.71 15.28 -1.59
CA GLN A 42 -2.18 16.07 -0.44
C GLN A 42 -1.72 15.45 0.89
N LEU A 43 -1.94 14.15 1.06
CA LEU A 43 -1.52 13.43 2.27
C LEU A 43 0.00 13.42 2.45
N ALA A 44 0.78 13.34 1.36
CA ALA A 44 2.24 13.34 1.41
C ALA A 44 2.84 14.70 1.83
N ASN A 45 2.10 15.78 1.64
CA ASN A 45 2.50 17.12 2.06
C ASN A 45 2.02 17.49 3.47
N ALA A 46 1.19 16.65 4.09
CA ALA A 46 0.77 16.81 5.47
C ALA A 46 1.78 16.21 6.45
N PRO A 47 1.78 16.67 7.72
CA PRO A 47 2.32 15.94 8.87
C PRO A 47 2.08 14.43 8.85
N SER A 48 3.13 13.64 9.08
CA SER A 48 3.00 12.20 9.26
C SER A 48 2.19 11.89 10.53
N ALA A 49 1.23 10.99 10.40
CA ALA A 49 0.43 10.49 11.53
C ALA A 49 1.24 9.69 12.56
N LEU A 50 2.49 9.33 12.24
CA LEU A 50 3.38 8.56 13.12
C LEU A 50 4.29 9.43 13.99
N THR A 51 4.38 10.73 13.70
CA THR A 51 5.28 11.67 14.39
C THR A 51 4.49 12.81 15.00
N ALA A 52 4.72 13.10 16.29
CA ALA A 52 4.12 14.23 16.97
C ALA A 52 4.97 15.51 16.76
N PRO A 53 4.38 16.72 16.83
CA PRO A 53 5.13 17.96 16.88
C PRO A 53 6.16 17.97 18.02
N PRO A 54 7.33 18.64 17.87
CA PRO A 54 7.75 19.48 16.74
C PRO A 54 8.36 18.71 15.56
N ASP A 55 8.66 17.42 15.73
CA ASP A 55 9.36 16.58 14.76
C ASP A 55 8.42 15.96 13.71
N SER A 56 7.35 16.69 13.36
CA SER A 56 6.34 16.23 12.42
C SER A 56 6.89 16.24 10.99
N GLU A 57 7.61 15.18 10.64
CA GLU A 57 8.10 14.97 9.28
C GLU A 57 6.97 14.65 8.30
N ARG A 58 7.20 14.93 7.01
CA ARG A 58 6.34 14.47 5.93
C ARG A 58 6.54 12.96 5.73
N PRO A 59 5.47 12.16 5.54
CA PRO A 59 5.59 10.72 5.33
C PRO A 59 6.43 10.39 4.08
N GLU A 60 7.14 9.25 4.06
CA GLU A 60 7.82 8.75 2.84
C GLU A 60 6.81 8.54 1.70
N GLY A 61 5.63 8.04 2.04
CA GLY A 61 4.64 7.63 1.08
C GLY A 61 3.55 6.79 1.71
N PHE A 62 2.77 6.13 0.86
CA PHE A 62 1.58 5.38 1.27
C PHE A 62 1.47 4.07 0.52
N VAL A 63 0.82 3.10 1.15
CA VAL A 63 0.35 1.89 0.49
C VAL A 63 -1.16 2.00 0.35
N VAL A 64 -1.66 1.84 -0.86
CA VAL A 64 -3.10 1.77 -1.13
C VAL A 64 -3.43 0.34 -1.50
N ARG A 65 -4.49 -0.20 -0.89
CA ARG A 65 -4.99 -1.55 -1.19
C ARG A 65 -6.51 -1.58 -1.20
N ARG A 66 -7.07 -2.59 -1.84
CA ARG A 66 -8.50 -2.90 -1.65
C ARG A 66 -8.79 -3.20 -0.18
N ALA A 67 -9.85 -2.57 0.34
CA ALA A 67 -10.30 -2.78 1.71
C ALA A 67 -10.97 -4.15 1.90
N CYS A 68 -11.68 -4.66 0.88
CA CYS A 68 -12.27 -6.00 0.90
C CYS A 68 -11.21 -7.10 0.75
N SER A 69 -11.57 -8.33 1.12
CA SER A 69 -10.73 -9.50 0.88
C SER A 69 -10.60 -9.78 -0.62
N PHE A 70 -9.44 -10.25 -1.06
CA PHE A 70 -9.21 -10.62 -2.45
C PHE A 70 -8.31 -11.86 -2.56
N HIS A 71 -8.40 -12.56 -3.69
CA HIS A 71 -7.47 -13.63 -4.02
C HIS A 71 -6.37 -13.06 -4.90
N ALA A 72 -5.12 -13.36 -4.56
CA ALA A 72 -3.99 -13.02 -5.41
C ALA A 72 -3.26 -14.31 -5.81
N VAL A 73 -2.85 -14.37 -7.07
CA VAL A 73 -1.93 -15.38 -7.55
C VAL A 73 -0.52 -14.86 -7.32
N GLN A 74 0.35 -15.68 -6.71
CA GLN A 74 1.78 -15.44 -6.83
C GLN A 74 2.14 -15.63 -8.30
N GLN A 75 2.92 -14.71 -8.87
CA GLN A 75 3.48 -14.87 -10.21
C GLN A 75 4.47 -16.04 -10.20
N GLN A 76 3.96 -17.28 -10.29
CA GLN A 76 4.74 -18.44 -10.67
C GLN A 76 3.91 -19.27 -11.65
N GLN A 77 4.40 -19.26 -12.89
CA GLN A 77 4.06 -20.06 -14.06
C GLN A 77 2.82 -19.66 -14.91
N PRO A 78 2.99 -19.64 -16.25
CA PRO A 78 1.87 -19.55 -17.17
C PRO A 78 1.08 -20.86 -17.15
N GLN A 79 -0.18 -20.84 -16.69
CA GLN A 79 -1.15 -21.87 -17.06
C GLN A 79 -1.86 -21.41 -18.32
N VAL A 80 -1.36 -21.86 -19.47
CA VAL A 80 -2.16 -21.94 -20.69
C VAL A 80 -3.18 -23.05 -20.42
N ARG A 81 -4.45 -22.70 -20.26
CA ARG A 81 -5.55 -23.63 -20.47
C ARG A 81 -6.34 -23.11 -21.65
N ASP A 82 -6.20 -23.79 -22.78
CA ASP A 82 -7.01 -23.54 -23.96
C ASP A 82 -8.50 -23.73 -23.63
N GLY A 83 -9.32 -22.76 -24.04
CA GLY A 83 -10.75 -23.00 -24.30
C GLY A 83 -11.77 -22.33 -23.37
N GLU A 84 -11.41 -21.82 -22.19
CA GLU A 84 -12.35 -21.02 -21.38
C GLU A 84 -12.11 -19.52 -21.62
N LYS A 85 -13.18 -18.77 -21.93
CA LYS A 85 -13.19 -17.30 -21.79
C LYS A 85 -13.12 -16.96 -20.29
N GLY A 86 -11.95 -17.23 -19.69
CA GLY A 86 -11.70 -17.23 -18.26
C GLY A 86 -11.62 -15.81 -17.73
N ARG A 87 -12.29 -15.58 -16.59
CA ARG A 87 -12.20 -14.34 -15.82
C ARG A 87 -10.72 -14.03 -15.56
N LYS A 88 -10.25 -12.82 -15.93
CA LYS A 88 -8.85 -12.39 -15.72
C LYS A 88 -8.44 -12.69 -14.28
N GLN A 89 -7.45 -13.56 -14.12
CA GLN A 89 -6.88 -13.85 -12.82
C GLN A 89 -6.06 -12.63 -12.39
N LEU A 90 -6.43 -12.02 -11.26
CA LEU A 90 -5.76 -10.82 -10.76
C LEU A 90 -4.53 -11.18 -9.95
N SER A 91 -3.45 -10.44 -10.20
CA SER A 91 -2.21 -10.52 -9.44
C SER A 91 -2.27 -9.58 -8.23
N LEU A 92 -1.28 -9.67 -7.34
CA LEU A 92 -1.15 -8.72 -6.22
C LEU A 92 -1.08 -7.26 -6.71
N ASN A 93 -0.45 -7.03 -7.85
CA ASN A 93 -0.25 -5.69 -8.43
C ASN A 93 -1.56 -5.05 -8.90
N ASP A 94 -2.63 -5.83 -9.10
CA ASP A 94 -3.97 -5.31 -9.42
C ASP A 94 -4.75 -4.85 -8.16
N HIS A 95 -4.23 -5.14 -6.97
CA HIS A 95 -4.92 -4.93 -5.69
C HIS A 95 -4.19 -4.01 -4.72
N VAL A 96 -2.89 -3.81 -4.92
CA VAL A 96 -2.02 -3.03 -4.04
C VAL A 96 -1.10 -2.15 -4.88
N LEU A 97 -0.93 -0.90 -4.46
CA LEU A 97 0.04 0.03 -5.02
C LEU A 97 0.80 0.74 -3.90
N LYS A 98 2.03 1.16 -4.20
CA LYS A 98 2.84 2.02 -3.34
C LYS A 98 3.00 3.38 -4.03
N TYR A 99 2.77 4.44 -3.29
CA TYR A 99 3.13 5.80 -3.64
C TYR A 99 4.32 6.23 -2.77
N VAL A 100 5.29 6.92 -3.36
CA VAL A 100 6.45 7.49 -2.67
C VAL A 100 6.53 8.96 -3.06
N ARG A 101 6.69 9.86 -2.10
CA ARG A 101 6.82 11.30 -2.38
C ARG A 101 8.08 11.58 -3.19
N GLU A 102 8.01 12.57 -4.06
CA GLU A 102 9.08 12.92 -5.01
C GLU A 102 10.43 13.22 -4.32
N ASP A 103 10.42 14.03 -3.26
CA ASP A 103 11.65 14.42 -2.56
C ASP A 103 12.13 13.41 -1.50
N HIS A 104 11.65 12.16 -1.53
CA HIS A 104 12.08 11.16 -0.56
C HIS A 104 13.52 10.73 -0.84
N ILE A 105 14.35 10.64 0.21
CA ILE A 105 15.75 10.23 0.09
C ILE A 105 15.80 8.78 -0.38
N GLN A 106 16.18 8.58 -1.63
CA GLN A 106 16.44 7.26 -2.17
C GLN A 106 17.77 6.73 -1.63
N THR A 107 17.78 5.46 -1.25
CA THR A 107 19.03 4.78 -0.89
C THR A 107 19.92 4.73 -2.13
N LYS A 108 21.11 5.33 -2.06
CA LYS A 108 22.09 5.28 -3.15
C LYS A 108 22.51 3.84 -3.41
N ALA A 109 22.83 3.51 -4.67
CA ALA A 109 23.23 2.18 -5.10
C ALA A 109 24.48 1.64 -4.38
N ASP A 110 25.29 2.53 -3.80
CA ASP A 110 26.50 2.18 -3.04
C ASP A 110 26.22 1.86 -1.56
N TRP A 111 24.96 1.90 -1.11
CA TRP A 111 24.50 1.60 0.26
C TRP A 111 25.19 2.41 1.37
N ARG A 112 25.90 3.50 1.02
CA ARG A 112 26.61 4.33 2.01
C ARG A 112 25.63 5.21 2.77
N ARG A 113 25.65 5.16 4.10
CA ARG A 113 24.85 6.07 4.95
C ARG A 113 25.32 7.51 4.77
N THR A 114 24.49 8.34 4.12
CA THR A 114 24.73 9.79 3.97
C THR A 114 23.83 10.66 4.85
N TRP A 115 23.08 10.05 5.78
CA TRP A 115 22.17 10.78 6.68
C TRP A 115 22.97 11.72 7.59
N ARG A 116 22.74 13.03 7.45
CA ARG A 116 23.15 14.03 8.45
C ARG A 116 21.99 14.20 9.44
N LYS A 117 22.33 14.21 10.72
CA LYS A 117 21.38 14.42 11.82
C LYS A 117 21.03 15.90 11.95
#